data_AF-A0A6G0WVA2-F1
#
_entry.id   AF-A0A6G0WVA2-F1
#
_cell.length_a   1.000
_cell.length_b   1.000
_cell.length_c   1.000
_cell.angle_alpha   90.00
_cell.angle_beta   90.00
_cell.angle_gamma   90.00
#
_symmetry.space_group_name_H-M   'P 1'
#
loop_
_entity.id
_entity.type
_entity.pdbx_description
1 polymer ?
#
loop_
_entity_poly.entity_id
_entity_poly.type
_entity_poly.pdbx_seq_one_letter_code
_entity_poly.pdbx_strand_id
1 'polypeptide(L)'
;MDAVHGDDSVPTAQGLKRSSATVEEGNPKRSRTDNSATPTDSKQPRIEEKPSLNPMIVPAPTAAIPEPNQDELMAIHSINQKIKSLDWKLVEKELEKGMVYLGDASLSDWEAFVTGEDQQLKSKNMEWIDGKIFIVELPSQEHATYVWELGRGIGNATQSQSTFVKISGDAYQTNIRRLEPDLCLIPRQVLGRHPYNVQLPPGLNDWNNFHTVKWEVAWFKPWANLDWKANQWAMVDTVVYIICIKLDRHNSSYKVHHVVQHGVPLPQMIPRPIRPPNTVIQLDSRLVLHLPAASPLPPNFPPQLDIDLYAPLEVALE
;
A
#
# COMPACT_ATOMS: atom_id res chain seq x y z
N MET A 1 17.43 56.26 -51.26
CA MET A 1 18.65 56.06 -50.47
C MET A 1 18.40 54.86 -49.59
N ASP A 2 18.84 53.74 -50.15
CA ASP A 2 19.34 52.48 -49.58
C ASP A 2 18.50 51.64 -48.61
N ALA A 3 18.19 50.47 -49.16
CA ALA A 3 17.77 49.23 -48.52
C ALA A 3 18.99 48.43 -47.99
N VAL A 4 18.71 47.34 -47.24
CA VAL A 4 19.34 45.99 -47.22
C VAL A 4 18.96 45.35 -45.86
N HIS A 5 18.14 44.30 -45.74
CA HIS A 5 18.28 42.85 -46.04
C HIS A 5 19.25 42.04 -45.16
N GLY A 6 18.80 40.86 -44.73
CA GLY A 6 19.59 39.74 -44.15
C GLY A 6 19.26 39.45 -42.69
N ASP A 7 18.50 38.45 -42.24
CA ASP A 7 18.31 37.01 -42.53
C ASP A 7 18.88 36.11 -41.41
N ASP A 8 18.20 34.99 -41.24
CA ASP A 8 18.18 33.97 -40.18
C ASP A 8 19.51 33.51 -39.57
N SER A 9 19.45 33.02 -38.32
CA SER A 9 19.99 31.69 -37.94
C SER A 9 19.77 31.31 -36.46
N VAL A 10 19.16 30.14 -36.27
CA VAL A 10 19.06 29.33 -35.04
C VAL A 10 20.44 28.82 -34.59
N PRO A 11 20.72 28.68 -33.29
CA PRO A 11 21.78 27.80 -32.81
C PRO A 11 21.24 26.46 -32.30
N THR A 12 21.66 25.41 -33.00
CA THR A 12 21.51 23.99 -32.69
C THR A 12 22.29 23.59 -31.43
N ALA A 13 21.73 22.64 -30.69
CA ALA A 13 22.33 21.95 -29.56
C ALA A 13 23.69 21.31 -29.90
N GLN A 14 24.69 21.55 -29.05
CA GLN A 14 25.90 20.74 -28.95
C GLN A 14 26.05 20.23 -27.52
N GLY A 15 26.34 18.93 -27.43
CA GLY A 15 26.37 18.17 -26.20
C GLY A 15 27.57 18.47 -25.32
N LEU A 16 27.37 18.19 -24.03
CA LEU A 16 28.44 18.11 -23.05
C LEU A 16 28.39 16.75 -22.36
N LYS A 17 29.35 15.91 -22.78
CA LYS A 17 29.82 14.71 -22.11
C LYS A 17 30.17 15.06 -20.66
N ARG A 18 29.64 14.33 -19.68
CA ARG A 18 30.21 14.27 -18.33
C ARG A 18 31.05 13.02 -18.19
N SER A 19 32.31 13.26 -17.88
CA SER A 19 33.38 12.29 -17.68
C SER A 19 33.13 11.39 -16.47
N SER A 20 33.41 10.11 -16.69
CA SER A 20 33.65 9.08 -15.69
C SER A 20 34.97 9.36 -14.98
N ALA A 21 34.93 9.37 -13.64
CA ALA A 21 36.12 9.34 -12.80
C ALA A 21 36.05 8.07 -11.92
N THR A 22 36.88 7.10 -12.30
CA THR A 22 37.29 5.93 -11.52
C THR A 22 38.16 6.36 -10.34
N VAL A 23 37.89 5.84 -9.15
CA VAL A 23 38.80 5.87 -8.01
C VAL A 23 39.24 4.42 -7.76
N GLU A 24 40.52 4.16 -8.03
CA GLU A 24 41.27 3.00 -7.54
C GLU A 24 41.77 3.28 -6.12
N GLU A 25 41.63 2.30 -5.23
CA GLU A 25 42.46 2.05 -4.04
C GLU A 25 42.06 0.62 -3.59
N GLY A 26 42.91 -0.34 -3.28
CA GLY A 26 44.31 -0.36 -2.89
C GLY A 26 44.44 -1.55 -1.93
N ASN A 27 44.84 -2.71 -2.45
CA ASN A 27 44.97 -3.97 -1.69
C ASN A 27 46.36 -4.06 -1.05
N PRO A 28 46.52 -4.27 0.28
CA PRO A 28 47.81 -4.65 0.84
C PRO A 28 47.88 -6.14 1.17
N LYS A 29 48.81 -6.79 0.49
CA LYS A 29 49.45 -8.06 0.88
C LYS A 29 49.92 -8.00 2.34
N ARG A 30 49.69 -9.07 3.10
CA ARG A 30 50.54 -9.42 4.26
C ARG A 30 51.03 -10.86 4.17
N SER A 31 52.30 -10.97 4.48
CA SER A 31 53.24 -12.06 4.29
C SER A 31 53.11 -13.19 5.30
N ARG A 32 53.43 -14.40 4.83
CA ARG A 32 53.81 -15.58 5.61
C ARG A 32 55.01 -15.32 6.51
N THR A 33 54.97 -15.91 7.70
CA THR A 33 56.13 -16.53 8.36
C THR A 33 55.66 -17.80 9.07
N ASP A 34 56.35 -18.90 8.77
CA ASP A 34 56.23 -20.21 9.39
C ASP A 34 56.72 -20.20 10.85
N ASN A 35 56.16 -21.08 11.68
CA ASN A 35 56.96 -21.92 12.59
C ASN A 35 56.14 -23.11 13.10
N SER A 36 56.81 -24.25 13.10
CA SER A 36 56.38 -25.59 13.43
C SER A 36 56.38 -25.88 14.95
N ALA A 37 55.43 -26.71 15.41
CA ALA A 37 55.61 -27.82 16.36
C ALA A 37 54.26 -28.41 16.80
N THR A 38 54.02 -29.69 16.46
CA THR A 38 53.09 -30.63 17.12
C THR A 38 53.78 -31.28 18.35
N PRO A 39 53.14 -32.11 19.22
CA PRO A 39 51.81 -32.72 19.14
C PRO A 39 51.01 -32.72 20.45
N THR A 40 49.70 -33.00 20.40
CA THR A 40 49.08 -33.91 21.39
C THR A 40 47.76 -34.49 20.89
N ASP A 41 47.71 -35.80 21.07
CA ASP A 41 46.70 -36.78 20.77
C ASP A 41 45.35 -36.47 21.43
N SER A 42 44.26 -36.46 20.67
CA SER A 42 42.90 -36.51 21.18
C SER A 42 41.97 -37.09 20.12
N LYS A 43 41.61 -38.36 20.32
CA LYS A 43 40.63 -39.13 19.55
C LYS A 43 39.32 -38.36 19.35
N GLN A 44 38.98 -38.04 18.11
CA GLN A 44 37.63 -37.68 17.70
C GLN A 44 36.75 -38.94 17.59
N PRO A 45 35.55 -38.97 18.19
CA PRO A 45 34.54 -39.95 17.80
C PRO A 45 33.91 -39.54 16.48
N ARG A 46 33.81 -40.51 15.57
CA ARG A 46 33.13 -40.44 14.27
C ARG A 46 31.64 -40.19 14.51
N ILE A 47 31.18 -38.96 14.28
CA ILE A 47 29.74 -38.66 14.18
C ILE A 47 29.30 -39.10 12.79
N GLU A 48 28.41 -40.09 12.74
CA GLU A 48 27.65 -40.43 11.53
C GLU A 48 26.79 -39.24 11.14
N GLU A 49 27.03 -38.67 9.95
CA GLU A 49 26.13 -37.71 9.33
C GLU A 49 24.79 -38.40 9.04
N LYS A 50 23.78 -38.08 9.85
CA LYS A 50 22.39 -38.33 9.46
C LYS A 50 22.06 -37.43 8.25
N PRO A 51 21.46 -37.96 7.18
CA PRO A 51 21.04 -37.13 6.07
C PRO A 51 20.00 -36.11 6.56
N SER A 52 20.31 -34.83 6.35
CA SER A 52 19.42 -33.71 6.59
C SER A 52 18.18 -33.87 5.72
N LEU A 53 17.06 -34.28 6.33
CA LEU A 53 15.74 -34.14 5.73
C LEU A 53 15.42 -32.65 5.70
N ASN A 54 15.73 -32.00 4.58
CA ASN A 54 15.12 -30.72 4.23
C ASN A 54 13.61 -30.93 4.28
N PRO A 55 12.84 -30.22 5.14
CA PRO A 55 11.42 -30.18 4.96
C PRO A 55 11.17 -29.45 3.64
N MET A 56 10.72 -30.19 2.63
CA MET A 56 10.09 -29.58 1.47
C MET A 56 9.01 -28.65 2.01
N ILE A 57 9.24 -27.34 1.89
CA ILE A 57 8.20 -26.33 2.03
C ILE A 57 7.26 -26.62 0.87
N VAL A 58 6.21 -27.39 1.14
CA VAL A 58 5.08 -27.50 0.24
C VAL A 58 4.45 -26.12 0.23
N PRO A 59 4.41 -25.41 -0.91
CA PRO A 59 3.67 -24.15 -0.96
C PRO A 59 2.24 -24.46 -0.57
N ALA A 60 1.70 -23.67 0.38
CA ALA A 60 0.28 -23.71 0.68
C ALA A 60 -0.48 -23.55 -0.66
N PRO A 61 -1.57 -24.30 -0.90
CA PRO A 61 -2.35 -24.10 -2.11
C PRO A 61 -2.85 -22.66 -2.08
N THR A 62 -2.27 -21.82 -2.93
CA THR A 62 -2.94 -20.61 -3.39
C THR A 62 -4.27 -21.10 -3.92
N ALA A 63 -5.38 -20.81 -3.24
CA ALA A 63 -6.69 -21.04 -3.80
C ALA A 63 -6.69 -20.32 -5.14
N ALA A 64 -6.63 -21.08 -6.24
CA ALA A 64 -6.70 -20.51 -7.57
C ALA A 64 -8.02 -19.74 -7.62
N ILE A 65 -7.94 -18.44 -7.92
CA ILE A 65 -9.13 -17.67 -8.23
C ILE A 65 -9.79 -18.43 -9.39
N PRO A 66 -11.06 -18.86 -9.26
CA PRO A 66 -11.75 -19.56 -10.33
C PRO A 66 -11.64 -18.73 -11.62
N GLU A 67 -11.41 -19.38 -12.76
CA GLU A 67 -11.45 -18.66 -14.03
C GLU A 67 -12.83 -17.99 -14.18
N PRO A 68 -12.86 -16.71 -14.60
CA PRO A 68 -14.11 -15.99 -14.72
C PRO A 68 -15.02 -16.68 -15.73
N ASN A 69 -16.30 -16.79 -15.38
CA ASN A 69 -17.31 -17.34 -16.27
C ASN A 69 -17.60 -16.36 -17.44
N GLN A 70 -18.41 -16.82 -18.41
CA GLN A 70 -18.68 -16.02 -19.61
C GLN A 70 -19.35 -14.68 -19.30
N ASP A 71 -20.24 -14.61 -18.32
CA ASP A 71 -20.92 -13.38 -17.94
C ASP A 71 -19.94 -12.40 -17.27
N GLU A 72 -19.04 -12.91 -16.42
CA GLU A 72 -17.96 -12.14 -15.79
C GLU A 72 -16.99 -11.57 -16.84
N LEU A 73 -16.60 -12.38 -17.83
CA LEU A 73 -15.76 -11.94 -18.95
C LEU A 73 -16.44 -10.83 -19.77
N MET A 74 -17.74 -10.95 -20.02
CA MET A 74 -18.52 -9.94 -20.72
C MET A 74 -18.63 -8.64 -19.91
N ALA A 75 -18.80 -8.73 -18.59
CA ALA A 75 -18.80 -7.57 -17.70
C ALA A 75 -17.45 -6.84 -17.70
N ILE A 76 -16.34 -7.58 -17.53
CA ILE A 76 -14.97 -7.06 -17.58
C ILE A 76 -14.73 -6.35 -18.92
N HIS A 77 -15.08 -7.01 -20.03
CA HIS A 77 -14.93 -6.44 -21.36
C HIS A 77 -15.73 -5.15 -21.54
N SER A 78 -17.00 -5.14 -21.11
CA SER A 78 -17.89 -3.98 -21.21
C SER A 78 -17.32 -2.75 -20.49
N ILE A 79 -16.87 -2.91 -19.24
CA ILE A 79 -16.27 -1.82 -18.46
C ILE A 79 -14.96 -1.34 -19.10
N ASN A 80 -14.11 -2.26 -19.55
CA ASN A 80 -12.88 -1.93 -20.26
C ASN A 80 -13.10 -1.14 -21.56
N GLN A 81 -14.14 -1.48 -22.33
CA GLN A 81 -14.48 -0.74 -23.54
C GLN A 81 -14.94 0.69 -23.22
N LYS A 82 -15.73 0.89 -22.17
CA LYS A 82 -16.10 2.23 -21.69
C LYS A 82 -14.85 3.04 -21.36
N ILE A 83 -13.91 2.47 -20.60
CA ILE A 83 -12.64 3.12 -20.24
C ILE A 83 -11.82 3.51 -21.49
N LYS A 84 -11.68 2.60 -22.45
CA LYS A 84 -10.94 2.86 -23.70
C LYS A 84 -11.55 3.96 -24.56
N SER A 85 -12.85 4.19 -24.44
CA SER A 85 -13.57 5.21 -25.21
C SER A 85 -13.48 6.62 -24.62
N LEU A 86 -12.87 6.78 -23.44
CA LEU A 86 -12.79 8.06 -22.75
C LEU A 86 -11.83 9.04 -23.43
N ASP A 87 -12.21 10.32 -23.45
CA ASP A 87 -11.27 11.42 -23.66
C ASP A 87 -10.59 11.74 -22.32
N TRP A 88 -9.35 11.27 -22.15
CA TRP A 88 -8.59 11.43 -20.91
C TRP A 88 -8.35 12.89 -20.51
N LYS A 89 -8.26 13.82 -21.47
CA LYS A 89 -8.11 15.25 -21.16
C LYS A 89 -9.39 15.81 -20.55
N LEU A 90 -10.55 15.35 -21.04
CA LEU A 90 -11.82 15.73 -20.47
C LEU A 90 -12.01 15.10 -19.09
N VAL A 91 -11.63 13.83 -18.91
CA VAL A 91 -11.69 13.14 -17.60
C VAL A 91 -10.88 13.91 -16.56
N GLU A 92 -9.62 14.26 -16.86
CA GLU A 92 -8.75 15.02 -15.96
C GLU A 92 -9.39 16.35 -15.53
N LYS A 93 -9.93 17.10 -16.49
CA LYS A 93 -10.62 18.37 -16.22
C LYS A 93 -11.88 18.21 -15.38
N GLU A 94 -12.67 17.17 -15.61
CA GLU A 94 -13.91 16.95 -14.85
C GLU A 94 -13.64 16.41 -13.45
N LEU A 95 -12.54 15.69 -13.23
CA LEU A 95 -12.11 15.25 -11.89
C LEU A 95 -11.75 16.44 -10.97
N GLU A 96 -11.34 17.59 -11.50
CA GLU A 96 -11.17 18.82 -10.70
C GLU A 96 -12.48 19.23 -9.99
N LYS A 97 -13.64 18.81 -10.52
CA LYS A 97 -14.96 19.09 -9.96
C LYS A 97 -15.48 17.97 -9.06
N GLY A 98 -14.80 16.83 -8.98
CA GLY A 98 -15.21 15.69 -8.16
C GLY A 98 -14.96 14.34 -8.84
N MET A 99 -16.03 13.64 -9.18
CA MET A 99 -15.97 12.29 -9.76
C MET A 99 -16.52 12.30 -11.19
N VAL A 100 -15.99 11.43 -12.05
CA VAL A 100 -16.43 11.31 -13.45
C VAL A 100 -17.26 10.04 -13.62
N TYR A 101 -18.49 10.19 -14.08
CA TYR A 101 -19.35 9.05 -14.37
C TYR A 101 -18.82 8.24 -15.56
N LEU A 102 -18.59 6.94 -15.35
CA LEU A 102 -18.15 6.01 -16.39
C LEU A 102 -19.33 5.30 -17.05
N GLY A 103 -20.34 4.92 -16.26
CA GLY A 103 -21.50 4.18 -16.75
C GLY A 103 -22.22 3.40 -15.66
N ASP A 104 -23.42 2.94 -15.99
CA ASP A 104 -24.17 2.01 -15.14
C ASP A 104 -23.52 0.62 -15.18
N ALA A 105 -23.56 -0.08 -14.05
CA ALA A 105 -23.13 -1.46 -13.88
C ALA A 105 -23.84 -2.10 -12.69
N SER A 106 -24.20 -3.38 -12.79
CA SER A 106 -24.67 -4.09 -11.60
C SER A 106 -23.52 -4.26 -10.60
N LEU A 107 -23.86 -4.56 -9.33
CA LEU A 107 -22.82 -4.89 -8.35
C LEU A 107 -22.01 -6.12 -8.80
N SER A 108 -22.66 -7.13 -9.38
CA SER A 108 -21.98 -8.33 -9.88
C SER A 108 -20.99 -8.01 -11.00
N ASP A 109 -21.34 -7.12 -11.93
CA ASP A 109 -20.44 -6.70 -13.02
C ASP A 109 -19.22 -5.97 -12.48
N TRP A 110 -19.44 -5.10 -11.48
CA TRP A 110 -18.38 -4.40 -10.79
C TRP A 110 -17.47 -5.36 -10.04
N GLU A 111 -18.02 -6.30 -9.29
CA GLU A 111 -17.23 -7.29 -8.54
C GLU A 111 -16.40 -8.16 -9.48
N ALA A 112 -16.97 -8.61 -10.60
CA ALA A 112 -16.25 -9.34 -11.64
C ALA A 112 -15.05 -8.53 -12.17
N PHE A 113 -15.28 -7.24 -12.46
CA PHE A 113 -14.23 -6.32 -12.89
C PHE A 113 -13.13 -6.13 -11.85
N VAL A 114 -13.50 -5.93 -10.58
CA VAL A 114 -12.54 -5.73 -9.48
C VAL A 114 -11.66 -6.97 -9.28
N THR A 115 -12.25 -8.17 -9.41
CA THR A 115 -11.50 -9.43 -9.24
C THR A 115 -10.71 -9.86 -10.47
N GLY A 116 -11.03 -9.31 -11.65
CA GLY A 116 -10.34 -9.63 -12.89
C GLY A 116 -8.95 -9.02 -12.97
N GLU A 117 -7.99 -9.76 -13.53
CA GLU A 117 -6.62 -9.25 -13.73
C GLU A 117 -6.55 -8.20 -14.87
N ASP A 118 -7.45 -8.34 -15.85
CA ASP A 118 -7.50 -7.53 -17.09
C ASP A 118 -8.20 -6.17 -16.91
N GLN A 119 -7.75 -5.36 -15.96
CA GLN A 119 -8.29 -4.01 -15.75
C GLN A 119 -7.56 -2.96 -16.61
N GLN A 120 -8.29 -2.21 -17.44
CA GLN A 120 -7.72 -1.08 -18.19
C GLN A 120 -7.39 0.13 -17.31
N LEU A 121 -8.23 0.38 -16.31
CA LEU A 121 -7.95 1.31 -15.21
C LEU A 121 -8.13 0.51 -13.92
N LYS A 122 -7.13 0.57 -13.02
CA LYS A 122 -7.19 -0.19 -11.77
C LYS A 122 -8.39 0.24 -10.92
N SER A 123 -9.11 -0.73 -10.37
CA SER A 123 -10.32 -0.53 -9.56
C SER A 123 -10.14 0.46 -8.42
N LYS A 124 -8.98 0.55 -7.77
CA LYS A 124 -8.67 1.58 -6.76
C LYS A 124 -8.85 3.05 -7.22
N ASN A 125 -8.87 3.30 -8.53
CA ASN A 125 -9.09 4.64 -9.10
C ASN A 125 -10.58 4.90 -9.41
N MET A 126 -11.44 3.94 -9.10
CA MET A 126 -12.86 3.95 -9.42
C MET A 126 -13.70 3.52 -8.22
N GLU A 127 -14.96 3.90 -8.21
CA GLU A 127 -15.90 3.58 -7.14
C GLU A 127 -17.24 3.15 -7.73
N TRP A 128 -17.85 2.10 -7.16
CA TRP A 128 -19.22 1.72 -7.48
C TRP A 128 -20.19 2.29 -6.43
N ILE A 129 -21.10 3.15 -6.89
CA ILE A 129 -22.05 3.87 -6.05
C ILE A 129 -23.43 3.71 -6.67
N ASP A 130 -24.28 2.93 -6.02
CA ASP A 130 -25.71 2.79 -6.30
C ASP A 130 -26.02 2.51 -7.79
N GLY A 131 -25.39 1.45 -8.31
CA GLY A 131 -25.57 0.97 -9.68
C GLY A 131 -24.71 1.67 -10.73
N LYS A 132 -23.80 2.56 -10.32
CA LYS A 132 -22.99 3.39 -11.22
C LYS A 132 -21.52 3.26 -10.88
N ILE A 133 -20.68 3.25 -11.91
CA ILE A 133 -19.22 3.34 -11.76
C ILE A 133 -18.79 4.78 -11.99
N PHE A 134 -17.96 5.28 -11.10
CA PHE A 134 -17.31 6.57 -11.21
C PHE A 134 -15.79 6.40 -11.22
N ILE A 135 -15.10 7.15 -12.06
CA ILE A 135 -13.67 7.40 -11.90
C ILE A 135 -13.54 8.48 -10.84
N VAL A 136 -12.77 8.20 -9.80
CA VAL A 136 -12.58 9.12 -8.68
C VAL A 136 -11.20 9.77 -8.69
N GLU A 137 -10.22 9.15 -9.31
CA GLU A 137 -8.87 9.69 -9.47
C GLU A 137 -8.22 9.11 -10.73
N LEU A 138 -7.17 9.75 -11.23
CA LEU A 138 -6.26 9.13 -12.18
C LEU A 138 -4.96 8.75 -11.47
N PRO A 139 -4.29 7.66 -11.89
CA PRO A 139 -2.97 7.32 -11.37
C PRO A 139 -2.01 8.50 -11.55
N SER A 140 -1.37 8.93 -10.47
CA SER A 140 -0.32 9.95 -10.50
C SER A 140 0.95 9.42 -9.85
N GLN A 141 2.10 9.98 -10.27
CA GLN A 141 3.39 9.61 -9.70
C GLN A 141 3.50 10.06 -8.24
N GLU A 142 3.03 11.26 -7.92
CA GLU A 142 3.05 11.82 -6.57
C GLU A 142 2.24 10.96 -5.60
N HIS A 143 1.04 10.55 -6.00
CA HIS A 143 0.21 9.67 -5.18
C HIS A 143 0.89 8.30 -5.00
N ALA A 144 1.39 7.69 -6.08
CA ALA A 144 2.07 6.40 -5.99
C ALA A 144 3.32 6.46 -5.09
N THR A 145 4.15 7.50 -5.22
CA THR A 145 5.34 7.73 -4.39
C THR A 145 4.95 7.93 -2.93
N TYR A 146 3.93 8.75 -2.66
CA TYR A 146 3.47 8.98 -1.29
C TYR A 146 2.99 7.69 -0.62
N VAL A 147 2.13 6.92 -1.30
CA VAL A 147 1.61 5.65 -0.77
C VAL A 147 2.73 4.64 -0.54
N TRP A 148 3.70 4.55 -1.46
CA TRP A 148 4.86 3.68 -1.31
C TRP A 148 5.70 4.05 -0.08
N GLU A 149 6.06 5.32 0.07
CA GLU A 149 6.86 5.80 1.20
C GLU A 149 6.10 5.72 2.53
N LEU A 150 4.80 5.96 2.53
CA LEU A 150 3.94 5.74 3.68
C LEU A 150 3.95 4.26 4.10
N GLY A 151 3.81 3.33 3.15
CA GLY A 151 3.91 1.89 3.40
C GLY A 151 5.25 1.50 4.02
N ARG A 152 6.36 2.08 3.53
CA ARG A 152 7.70 1.89 4.12
C ARG A 152 7.79 2.44 5.54
N GLY A 153 7.26 3.65 5.78
CA GLY A 153 7.19 4.28 7.10
C GLY A 153 6.41 3.44 8.11
N ILE A 154 5.25 2.92 7.71
CA ILE A 154 4.46 2.01 8.54
C ILE A 154 5.24 0.71 8.80
N GLY A 155 5.88 0.13 7.78
CA GLY A 155 6.71 -1.07 7.93
C GLY A 155 7.82 -0.89 8.98
N ASN A 156 8.52 0.25 8.93
CA ASN A 156 9.54 0.61 9.92
C ASN A 156 8.94 0.78 11.32
N ALA A 157 7.79 1.44 11.43
CA ALA A 157 7.11 1.64 12.72
C ALA A 157 6.74 0.32 13.40
N THR A 158 6.44 -0.75 12.64
CA THR A 158 6.10 -2.06 13.22
C THR A 158 7.30 -2.83 13.79
N GLN A 159 8.54 -2.47 13.41
CA GLN A 159 9.79 -3.10 13.83
C GLN A 159 9.86 -4.64 13.68
N SER A 160 9.00 -5.24 12.87
CA SER A 160 8.81 -6.70 12.83
C SER A 160 8.85 -7.33 11.44
N GLN A 161 9.30 -6.58 10.42
CA GLN A 161 9.47 -7.07 9.03
C GLN A 161 8.26 -7.86 8.49
N SER A 162 7.04 -7.41 8.81
CA SER A 162 5.78 -8.05 8.45
C SER A 162 5.45 -9.40 9.12
N THR A 163 6.15 -9.76 10.20
CA THR A 163 5.93 -11.02 10.94
C THR A 163 4.54 -11.08 11.55
N PHE A 164 4.10 -9.99 12.20
CA PHE A 164 2.83 -9.96 12.94
C PHE A 164 1.71 -9.21 12.21
N VAL A 165 2.06 -8.32 11.29
CA VAL A 165 1.10 -7.56 10.47
C VAL A 165 1.60 -7.51 9.03
N LYS A 166 0.72 -7.71 8.05
CA LYS A 166 0.99 -7.45 6.63
C LYS A 166 0.45 -6.07 6.29
N ILE A 167 1.21 -5.33 5.49
CA ILE A 167 0.78 -4.10 4.82
C ILE A 167 0.39 -4.49 3.40
N SER A 168 -0.77 -4.04 2.92
CA SER A 168 -1.24 -4.38 1.57
C SER A 168 -1.92 -3.16 0.92
N GLY A 169 -1.52 -2.82 -0.31
CA GLY A 169 -2.15 -1.76 -1.12
C GLY A 169 -3.02 -2.28 -2.27
N ASP A 170 -3.02 -3.59 -2.53
CA ASP A 170 -3.83 -4.25 -3.55
C ASP A 170 -4.78 -5.27 -2.87
N ALA A 171 -5.64 -4.79 -1.97
CA ALA A 171 -6.55 -5.64 -1.21
C ALA A 171 -7.93 -5.01 -1.04
N TYR A 172 -8.92 -5.52 -1.79
CA TYR A 172 -10.32 -5.14 -1.62
C TYR A 172 -10.93 -5.77 -0.36
N GLN A 173 -11.96 -5.12 0.19
CA GLN A 173 -12.80 -5.71 1.22
C GLN A 173 -14.01 -6.42 0.58
N THR A 174 -14.01 -7.75 0.65
CA THR A 174 -15.05 -8.63 0.12
C THR A 174 -16.46 -8.30 0.64
N ASN A 175 -16.59 -7.90 1.90
CA ASN A 175 -17.89 -7.69 2.55
C ASN A 175 -18.55 -6.33 2.26
N ILE A 176 -17.86 -5.41 1.55
CA ILE A 176 -18.40 -4.08 1.22
C ILE A 176 -18.08 -3.68 -0.21
N ARG A 177 -18.81 -4.27 -1.17
CA ARG A 177 -18.78 -3.88 -2.60
C ARG A 177 -17.37 -3.90 -3.23
N ARG A 178 -16.47 -4.74 -2.69
CA ARG A 178 -15.06 -4.84 -3.10
C ARG A 178 -14.33 -3.49 -3.09
N LEU A 179 -14.66 -2.62 -2.13
CA LEU A 179 -13.96 -1.36 -1.94
C LEU A 179 -12.47 -1.61 -1.66
N GLU A 180 -11.59 -0.79 -2.24
CA GLU A 180 -10.12 -0.90 -2.12
C GLU A 180 -9.54 0.33 -1.40
N PRO A 181 -8.79 0.15 -0.30
CA PRO A 181 -7.99 1.22 0.30
C PRO A 181 -6.64 1.35 -0.40
N ASP A 182 -6.00 2.51 -0.29
CA ASP A 182 -4.63 2.70 -0.79
C ASP A 182 -3.62 1.86 0.00
N LEU A 183 -3.83 1.72 1.32
CA LEU A 183 -3.14 0.73 2.16
C LEU A 183 -4.08 0.18 3.23
N CYS A 184 -3.81 -1.06 3.67
CA CYS A 184 -4.41 -1.62 4.87
C CYS A 184 -3.42 -2.44 5.68
N LEU A 185 -3.75 -2.61 6.96
CA LEU A 185 -3.04 -3.50 7.88
C LEU A 185 -3.84 -4.75 8.15
N ILE A 186 -3.15 -5.89 8.09
CA ILE A 186 -3.72 -7.23 8.19
C ILE A 186 -2.94 -8.00 9.25
N PRO A 187 -3.50 -8.28 10.44
CA PRO A 187 -2.88 -9.17 11.42
C PRO A 187 -2.57 -10.52 10.77
N ARG A 188 -1.41 -11.10 11.12
CA ARG A 188 -0.95 -12.36 10.54
C ARG A 188 -1.45 -13.56 11.34
N GLN A 189 -1.68 -14.68 10.65
CA GLN A 189 -2.11 -15.95 11.25
C GLN A 189 -1.24 -16.46 12.41
N VAL A 190 0.03 -16.05 12.49
CA VAL A 190 0.90 -16.37 13.64
C VAL A 190 0.30 -15.88 14.98
N LEU A 191 -0.48 -14.79 14.95
CA LEU A 191 -1.17 -14.25 16.11
C LEU A 191 -2.35 -15.13 16.57
N GLY A 192 -2.83 -16.05 15.74
CA GLY A 192 -3.86 -17.02 16.12
C GLY A 192 -3.37 -18.12 17.06
N ARG A 193 -2.06 -18.21 17.31
CA ARG A 193 -1.45 -19.22 18.17
C ARG A 193 -1.09 -18.64 19.53
N HIS A 194 -0.91 -19.51 20.53
CA HIS A 194 -0.32 -19.13 21.81
C HIS A 194 1.04 -18.46 21.58
N PRO A 195 1.37 -17.35 22.29
CA PRO A 195 0.65 -16.76 23.43
C PRO A 195 -0.40 -15.70 23.07
N TYR A 196 -0.58 -15.35 21.79
CA TYR A 196 -1.38 -14.20 21.38
C TYR A 196 -2.88 -14.51 21.27
N ASN A 197 -3.21 -15.71 20.79
CA ASN A 197 -4.56 -16.27 20.74
C ASN A 197 -5.61 -15.35 20.08
N VAL A 198 -5.20 -14.53 19.10
CA VAL A 198 -6.11 -13.68 18.31
C VAL A 198 -7.08 -14.58 17.54
N GLN A 199 -8.38 -14.34 17.69
CA GLN A 199 -9.40 -15.10 16.97
C GLN A 199 -9.80 -14.34 15.70
N LEU A 200 -10.06 -15.07 14.61
CA LEU A 200 -10.76 -14.49 13.48
C LEU A 200 -12.18 -14.11 13.93
N PRO A 201 -12.63 -12.87 13.66
CA PRO A 201 -13.99 -12.46 13.95
C PRO A 201 -15.03 -13.35 13.27
N PRO A 202 -16.22 -13.55 13.88
CA PRO A 202 -17.28 -14.36 13.28
C PRO A 202 -17.59 -13.91 11.84
N GLY A 203 -17.73 -14.88 10.93
CA GLY A 203 -18.00 -14.62 9.52
C GLY A 203 -16.76 -14.39 8.66
N LEU A 204 -15.57 -14.22 9.25
CA LEU A 204 -14.30 -14.23 8.51
C LEU A 204 -13.67 -15.62 8.53
N ASN A 205 -13.41 -16.15 7.33
CA ASN A 205 -12.79 -17.47 7.13
C ASN A 205 -11.32 -17.39 6.69
N ASP A 206 -10.80 -16.18 6.44
CA ASP A 206 -9.44 -15.96 5.97
C ASP A 206 -8.83 -14.72 6.63
N TRP A 207 -7.57 -14.86 7.05
CA TRP A 207 -6.75 -13.78 7.60
C TRP A 207 -6.52 -12.67 6.59
N ASN A 208 -6.48 -12.94 5.28
CA ASN A 208 -6.31 -11.86 4.29
C ASN A 208 -7.50 -10.90 4.24
N ASN A 209 -8.68 -11.28 4.77
CA ASN A 209 -9.82 -10.37 4.88
C ASN A 209 -9.91 -9.68 6.26
N PHE A 210 -9.00 -10.02 7.19
CA PHE A 210 -8.98 -9.47 8.54
C PHE A 210 -8.27 -8.12 8.57
N HIS A 211 -8.85 -7.12 7.90
CA HIS A 211 -8.28 -5.78 7.83
C HIS A 211 -8.58 -4.98 9.10
N THR A 212 -7.56 -4.47 9.79
CA THR A 212 -7.73 -3.70 11.03
C THR A 212 -7.51 -2.20 10.86
N VAL A 213 -6.70 -1.78 9.90
CA VAL A 213 -6.47 -0.35 9.61
C VAL A 213 -6.67 -0.09 8.14
N LYS A 214 -7.31 1.04 7.81
CA LYS A 214 -7.50 1.53 6.45
C LYS A 214 -6.82 2.87 6.27
N TRP A 215 -6.10 3.01 5.16
CA TRP A 215 -5.49 4.26 4.73
C TRP A 215 -6.10 4.66 3.39
N GLU A 216 -6.59 5.89 3.35
CA GLU A 216 -7.10 6.53 2.13
C GLU A 216 -6.27 7.77 1.88
N VAL A 217 -5.69 7.86 0.70
CA VAL A 217 -4.89 8.96 0.22
C VAL A 217 -5.59 9.53 -1.00
N ALA A 218 -5.75 10.84 -1.02
CA ALA A 218 -6.38 11.52 -2.14
C ALA A 218 -5.52 12.69 -2.62
N TRP A 219 -5.21 12.70 -3.91
CA TRP A 219 -4.64 13.86 -4.58
C TRP A 219 -5.76 14.77 -5.08
N PHE A 220 -5.81 16.03 -4.61
CA PHE A 220 -6.79 17.06 -5.01
C PHE A 220 -8.30 16.79 -4.81
N LYS A 221 -8.72 15.65 -4.24
CA LYS A 221 -10.15 15.40 -3.96
C LYS A 221 -10.72 16.26 -2.81
N PRO A 222 -12.02 16.56 -2.80
CA PRO A 222 -12.67 17.19 -1.65
C PRO A 222 -12.77 16.21 -0.46
N TRP A 223 -12.79 16.75 0.76
CA TRP A 223 -12.90 15.97 1.99
C TRP A 223 -14.17 15.11 2.04
N ALA A 224 -15.26 15.56 1.41
CA ALA A 224 -16.51 14.80 1.35
C ALA A 224 -16.32 13.39 0.75
N ASN A 225 -15.40 13.20 -0.20
CA ASN A 225 -15.13 11.90 -0.81
C ASN A 225 -14.40 10.97 0.18
N LEU A 226 -13.36 11.50 0.84
CA LEU A 226 -12.64 10.77 1.89
C LEU A 226 -13.55 10.43 3.07
N ASP A 227 -14.38 11.37 3.50
CA ASP A 227 -15.33 11.18 4.61
C ASP A 227 -16.40 10.14 4.25
N TRP A 228 -16.91 10.15 3.01
CA TRP A 228 -17.84 9.11 2.54
C TRP A 228 -17.19 7.73 2.60
N LYS A 229 -15.95 7.59 2.11
CA LYS A 229 -15.23 6.31 2.09
C LYS A 229 -14.87 5.84 3.49
N ALA A 230 -14.47 6.75 4.37
CA ALA A 230 -14.27 6.46 5.79
C ALA A 230 -15.54 5.91 6.46
N ASN A 231 -16.71 6.47 6.15
CA ASN A 231 -17.98 5.93 6.64
C ASN A 231 -18.25 4.51 6.11
N GLN A 232 -17.87 4.18 4.87
CA GLN A 232 -17.96 2.80 4.38
C GLN A 232 -17.04 1.85 5.18
N TRP A 233 -15.80 2.27 5.46
CA TRP A 233 -14.88 1.47 6.26
C TRP A 233 -15.35 1.25 7.70
N ALA A 234 -16.05 2.22 8.29
CA ALA A 234 -16.62 2.09 9.63
C ALA A 234 -17.72 1.01 9.72
N MET A 235 -18.26 0.54 8.59
CA MET A 235 -19.19 -0.58 8.54
C MET A 235 -18.49 -1.95 8.67
N VAL A 236 -17.16 -2.01 8.58
CA VAL A 236 -16.39 -3.25 8.67
C VAL A 236 -16.00 -3.50 10.11
N ASP A 237 -16.56 -4.55 10.72
CA ASP A 237 -16.42 -4.88 12.16
C ASP A 237 -14.98 -5.09 12.66
N THR A 238 -14.02 -5.23 11.75
CA THR A 238 -12.62 -5.47 12.10
C THR A 238 -11.78 -4.20 12.08
N VAL A 239 -12.25 -3.13 11.43
CA VAL A 239 -11.49 -1.91 11.20
C VAL A 239 -11.51 -1.03 12.44
N VAL A 240 -10.38 -0.95 13.15
CA VAL A 240 -10.23 -0.13 14.37
C VAL A 240 -9.76 1.30 14.07
N TYR A 241 -9.01 1.49 12.98
CA TYR A 241 -8.53 2.81 12.57
C TYR A 241 -8.76 3.07 11.09
N ILE A 242 -9.18 4.29 10.77
CA ILE A 242 -9.28 4.79 9.41
C ILE A 242 -8.52 6.12 9.35
N ILE A 243 -7.51 6.17 8.49
CA ILE A 243 -6.67 7.35 8.29
C ILE A 243 -6.94 7.87 6.89
N CYS A 244 -7.43 9.10 6.81
CA CYS A 244 -7.67 9.78 5.55
C CYS A 244 -6.66 10.92 5.41
N ILE A 245 -5.96 10.95 4.27
CA ILE A 245 -4.92 11.91 3.96
C ILE A 245 -5.33 12.60 2.67
N LYS A 246 -5.51 13.92 2.76
CA LYS A 246 -5.68 14.76 1.59
C LYS A 246 -4.36 15.42 1.26
N LEU A 247 -3.84 15.10 0.09
CA LEU A 247 -2.61 15.68 -0.43
C LEU A 247 -2.94 16.90 -1.29
N ASP A 248 -2.15 17.94 -1.04
CA ASP A 248 -2.18 19.24 -1.71
C ASP A 248 -0.76 19.82 -1.61
N ARG A 249 -0.27 20.43 -2.71
CA ARG A 249 1.09 20.98 -2.81
C ARG A 249 1.46 21.95 -1.69
N HIS A 250 0.47 22.61 -1.09
CA HIS A 250 0.69 23.62 -0.05
C HIS A 250 -0.05 23.34 1.24
N ASN A 251 -1.18 22.61 1.19
CA ASN A 251 -2.09 22.47 2.33
C ASN A 251 -2.52 21.01 2.58
N SER A 252 -1.56 20.08 2.54
CA SER A 252 -1.80 18.69 2.89
C SER A 252 -2.34 18.56 4.33
N SER A 253 -3.33 17.69 4.52
CA SER A 253 -4.03 17.53 5.79
C SER A 253 -4.56 16.12 5.98
N TYR A 254 -4.92 15.76 7.20
CA TYR A 254 -5.33 14.40 7.56
C TYR A 254 -6.44 14.37 8.61
N LYS A 255 -7.17 13.24 8.65
CA LYS A 255 -8.08 12.84 9.72
C LYS A 255 -7.71 11.44 10.19
N VAL A 256 -7.83 11.19 11.50
CA VAL A 256 -7.65 9.86 12.08
C VAL A 256 -8.91 9.52 12.84
N HIS A 257 -9.63 8.51 12.38
CA HIS A 257 -10.81 7.99 13.04
C HIS A 257 -10.42 6.73 13.82
N HIS A 258 -10.73 6.72 15.12
CA HIS A 258 -10.75 5.51 15.93
C HIS A 258 -12.20 5.00 15.96
N VAL A 259 -12.43 3.82 15.40
CA VAL A 259 -13.76 3.23 15.27
C VAL A 259 -14.09 2.50 16.57
N VAL A 260 -14.91 3.14 17.40
CA VAL A 260 -15.36 2.58 18.68
C VAL A 260 -16.66 1.79 18.52
N GLN A 261 -17.49 2.17 17.55
CA GLN A 261 -18.76 1.53 17.23
C GLN A 261 -18.91 1.43 15.72
N HIS A 262 -19.10 0.20 15.23
CA HIS A 262 -19.33 -0.09 13.82
C HIS A 262 -20.79 0.15 13.43
N GLY A 263 -21.03 0.42 12.15
CA GLY A 263 -22.39 0.63 11.63
C GLY A 263 -23.00 1.99 11.94
N VAL A 264 -22.24 2.89 12.60
CA VAL A 264 -22.68 4.25 12.95
C VAL A 264 -21.85 5.26 12.17
N PRO A 265 -22.46 6.35 11.66
CA PRO A 265 -21.71 7.42 11.00
C PRO A 265 -20.58 7.96 11.88
N LEU A 266 -19.41 8.13 11.27
CA LEU A 266 -18.25 8.71 11.95
C LEU A 266 -18.52 10.19 12.33
N PRO A 267 -18.00 10.65 13.47
CA PRO A 267 -18.12 12.05 13.84
C PRO A 267 -17.43 12.94 12.81
N GLN A 268 -18.02 14.11 12.56
CA GLN A 268 -17.38 15.12 11.73
C GLN A 268 -16.10 15.61 12.42
N MET A 269 -14.99 15.58 11.69
CA MET A 269 -13.69 16.02 12.17
C MET A 269 -13.18 17.18 11.33
N ILE A 270 -12.54 18.14 12.00
CA ILE A 270 -11.78 19.20 11.33
C ILE A 270 -10.44 18.58 10.87
N PRO A 271 -10.09 18.65 9.57
CA PRO A 271 -8.80 18.19 9.08
C PRO A 271 -7.63 18.84 9.83
N ARG A 272 -6.63 18.04 10.19
CA ARG A 272 -5.39 18.54 10.81
C ARG A 272 -4.32 18.70 9.75
N PRO A 273 -3.50 19.76 9.79
CA PRO A 273 -2.47 19.99 8.78
C PRO A 273 -1.32 18.99 8.93
N ILE A 274 -0.72 18.59 7.80
CA ILE A 274 0.58 17.90 7.74
C ILE A 274 1.66 18.97 7.56
N ARG A 275 2.62 19.04 8.48
CA ARG A 275 3.63 20.11 8.56
C ARG A 275 5.04 19.57 8.80
N PRO A 276 6.07 20.28 8.31
CA PRO A 276 7.45 20.03 8.70
C PRO A 276 7.71 20.34 10.18
N PRO A 277 8.78 19.77 10.77
CA PRO A 277 9.67 18.77 10.18
C PRO A 277 9.10 17.35 10.24
N ASN A 278 8.06 17.11 11.04
CA ASN A 278 7.38 15.84 11.16
C ASN A 278 5.91 16.04 11.54
N THR A 279 5.05 15.13 11.11
CA THR A 279 3.66 15.05 11.56
C THR A 279 3.35 13.60 11.90
N VAL A 280 3.53 13.27 13.17
CA VAL A 280 3.41 11.89 13.65
C VAL A 280 1.99 11.61 14.15
N ILE A 281 1.38 10.53 13.67
CA ILE A 281 0.20 9.94 14.27
C ILE A 281 0.57 8.71 15.10
N GLN A 282 -0.29 8.40 16.06
CA GLN A 282 -0.07 7.35 17.04
C GLN A 282 -1.23 6.36 16.98
N LEU A 283 -0.94 5.09 16.73
CA LEU A 283 -1.92 4.01 16.74
C LEU A 283 -1.59 3.00 17.84
N ASP A 284 -2.59 2.58 18.61
CA ASP A 284 -2.41 1.54 19.63
C ASP A 284 -2.15 0.18 18.95
N SER A 285 -0.96 -0.39 19.19
CA SER A 285 -0.54 -1.63 18.58
C SER A 285 -1.42 -2.83 18.94
N ARG A 286 -2.02 -2.84 20.14
CA ARG A 286 -2.91 -3.91 20.55
C ARG A 286 -4.19 -3.89 19.72
N LEU A 287 -4.72 -2.70 19.44
CA LEU A 287 -5.88 -2.53 18.57
C LEU A 287 -5.54 -2.91 17.13
N VAL A 288 -4.40 -2.44 16.60
CA VAL A 288 -3.95 -2.77 15.25
C VAL A 288 -3.78 -4.28 15.05
N LEU A 289 -3.27 -4.99 16.06
CA LEU A 289 -3.07 -6.45 16.03
C LEU A 289 -4.30 -7.24 16.49
N HIS A 290 -5.37 -6.57 16.92
CA HIS A 290 -6.57 -7.18 17.49
C HIS A 290 -6.27 -8.12 18.68
N LEU A 291 -5.29 -7.74 19.52
CA LEU A 291 -4.82 -8.55 20.64
C LEU A 291 -5.84 -8.53 21.79
N PRO A 292 -6.24 -9.70 22.33
CA PRO A 292 -6.97 -9.77 23.59
C PRO A 292 -6.20 -9.08 24.72
N ALA A 293 -6.90 -8.45 25.68
CA ALA A 293 -6.27 -7.68 26.75
C ALA A 293 -5.23 -8.47 27.58
N ALA A 294 -5.45 -9.77 27.76
CA ALA A 294 -4.53 -10.65 28.51
C ALA A 294 -3.29 -11.09 27.72
N SER A 295 -3.28 -10.93 26.40
CA SER A 295 -2.20 -11.42 25.54
C SER A 295 -0.97 -10.50 25.60
N PRO A 296 0.27 -11.02 25.59
CA PRO A 296 1.45 -10.17 25.51
C PRO A 296 1.52 -9.48 24.13
N LEU A 297 2.16 -8.31 24.08
CA LEU A 297 2.60 -7.75 22.79
C LEU A 297 3.68 -8.66 22.18
N PRO A 298 3.72 -8.82 20.85
CA PRO A 298 4.79 -9.58 20.22
C PRO A 298 6.17 -8.98 20.50
N PRO A 299 7.23 -9.80 20.61
CA PRO A 299 8.59 -9.31 20.78
C PRO A 299 8.95 -8.29 19.70
N ASN A 300 9.57 -7.19 20.13
CA ASN A 300 9.99 -6.07 19.29
C ASN A 300 8.85 -5.32 18.56
N PHE A 301 7.58 -5.68 18.75
CA PHE A 301 6.48 -4.86 18.27
C PHE A 301 6.23 -3.74 19.30
N PRO A 302 6.34 -2.46 18.94
CA PRO A 302 6.22 -1.39 19.92
C PRO A 302 4.78 -1.33 20.45
N PRO A 303 4.55 -0.81 21.67
CA PRO A 303 3.20 -0.65 22.22
C PRO A 303 2.34 0.35 21.45
N GLN A 304 2.99 1.24 20.71
CA GLN A 304 2.35 2.25 19.87
C GLN A 304 3.11 2.36 18.55
N LEU A 305 2.38 2.49 17.45
CA LEU A 305 2.95 2.80 16.14
C LEU A 305 2.99 4.30 15.95
N ASP A 306 4.20 4.84 15.94
CA ASP A 306 4.46 6.24 15.59
C ASP A 306 4.75 6.32 14.09
N ILE A 307 3.86 6.97 13.34
CA ILE A 307 3.91 7.02 11.87
C ILE A 307 3.96 8.48 11.43
N ASP A 308 5.05 8.87 10.77
CA ASP A 308 5.21 10.22 10.22
C ASP A 308 4.52 10.34 8.85
N LEU A 309 3.58 11.28 8.75
CA LEU A 309 2.85 11.60 7.53
C LEU A 309 3.55 12.65 6.67
N TYR A 310 4.52 13.38 7.22
CA TYR A 310 5.28 14.41 6.50
C TYR A 310 6.44 13.82 5.72
N ALA A 311 7.19 12.87 6.28
CA ALA A 311 8.34 12.27 5.57
C ALA A 311 7.99 11.68 4.18
N PRO A 312 6.86 10.97 3.99
CA PRO A 312 6.43 10.54 2.65
C PRO A 312 6.06 11.70 1.72
N LEU A 313 5.56 12.82 2.28
CA LEU A 313 5.19 14.02 1.52
C LEU A 313 6.42 14.72 0.94
N GLU A 314 7.51 14.77 1.72
CA GLU A 314 8.77 15.37 1.28
C GLU A 314 9.28 14.67 0.02
N VAL A 315 9.33 13.34 0.03
CA VAL A 315 9.78 12.54 -1.13
C VAL A 315 8.80 12.65 -2.31
N ALA A 316 7.49 12.72 -2.06
CA ALA A 316 6.50 12.78 -3.13
C ALA A 316 6.44 14.13 -3.86
N LEU A 317 7.02 15.18 -3.27
CA LEU A 317 7.03 16.56 -3.82
C LEU A 317 8.39 16.99 -4.39
N GLU A 318 9.42 16.14 -4.29
CA GLU A 318 10.73 16.32 -4.95
C GLU A 318 10.66 16.05 -6.46
#